data_AF-A0A5B8R855-F1
#
_entry.id   AF-A0A5B8R855-F1
#
_cell.length_a   1.000
_cell.length_b   1.000
_cell.length_c   1.000
_cell.angle_alpha   90.00
_cell.angle_beta   90.00
_cell.angle_gamma   90.00
#
_symmetry.space_group_name_H-M   'P 1'
#
loop_
_entity.id
_entity.type
_entity.pdbx_description
1 polymer ?
#
loop_
_entity_poly.entity_id
_entity_poly.type
_entity_poly.pdbx_seq_one_letter_code
_entity_poly.pdbx_strand_id
1 'polypeptide(L)'
;MNLGDNIWISIVVVLAEVIYILLVAVVVLAVLYRRQRRRIRGLQAEGVAPAEDVEAFSAFLHEAVKRLVHRFRKGWQGAPAELHRLAHIDDTGDPELVCLQMRYALLQSQLTSLEAPPEAYWRTHQESVERDIRLWDRVEKAITTAMRASRAESSRERSHTETASLPDSGGNDPWAAHNQAVEVQRLQERIGALEGYRERFNEMHSANVVERRANAEMRHALRAEFGDEGALGRRLDEHLAHYEHSRQPLDEYMDRGDIAPFEARPAAGVQRPTRPHSLRRRDQLIEQSTERMDTEYRRIVNSLDQQRTVIRELRTQLESSEQEKEQQKREYLARIAKLERQIQESEQSLTLFQNENYRNRRQIRKLMSQAEAYENQRQAISSLEETVDRFAAQAITMQQRISELERERDEAEANALRSEGDTTEEEHDDER
;
A
#
# COMPACT_ATOMS: atom_id res chain seq x y z
N MET A 1 22.74 -60.21 56.69
CA MET A 1 22.23 -59.53 55.48
C MET A 1 23.43 -59.07 54.68
N ASN A 2 23.64 -59.66 53.51
CA ASN A 2 24.83 -59.44 52.71
C ASN A 2 24.76 -58.07 52.04
N LEU A 3 25.87 -57.32 52.09
CA LEU A 3 25.99 -56.01 51.45
C LEU A 3 25.59 -56.04 49.95
N GLY A 4 25.75 -57.19 49.29
CA GLY A 4 25.37 -57.42 47.90
C GLY A 4 23.87 -57.30 47.62
N ASP A 5 23.00 -57.75 48.53
CA ASP A 5 21.54 -57.76 48.29
C ASP A 5 20.96 -56.34 48.34
N ASN A 6 21.49 -55.48 49.22
CA ASN A 6 21.07 -54.08 49.32
C ASN A 6 21.49 -53.25 48.09
N ILE A 7 22.62 -53.58 47.46
CA ILE A 7 23.07 -52.90 46.24
C ILE A 7 22.15 -53.22 45.07
N TRP A 8 21.75 -54.49 44.91
CA TRP A 8 20.82 -54.90 43.86
C TRP A 8 19.44 -54.28 44.00
N ILE A 9 18.90 -54.22 45.22
CA ILE A 9 17.60 -53.57 45.48
C ILE A 9 17.69 -52.07 45.16
N SER A 10 18.77 -51.39 45.55
CA SER A 10 18.94 -49.96 45.24
C SER A 10 19.08 -49.69 43.74
N ILE A 11 19.75 -50.57 43.00
CA ILE A 11 19.86 -50.45 41.53
C ILE A 11 18.47 -50.62 40.89
N VAL A 12 17.68 -51.60 41.32
CA VAL A 12 16.34 -51.86 40.78
C VAL A 12 15.39 -50.69 41.06
N VAL A 13 15.45 -50.11 42.26
CA VAL A 13 14.63 -48.93 42.61
C VAL A 13 14.99 -47.73 41.75
N VAL A 14 16.28 -47.44 41.56
CA VAL A 14 16.72 -46.34 40.69
C VAL A 14 16.32 -46.59 39.23
N LEU A 15 16.41 -47.84 38.75
CA LEU A 15 15.97 -48.20 37.41
C LEU A 15 14.46 -48.00 37.22
N ALA A 16 13.67 -48.36 38.22
CA ALA A 16 12.22 -48.16 38.22
C ALA A 16 11.86 -46.66 38.21
N GLU A 17 12.56 -45.82 38.97
CA GLU A 17 12.37 -44.36 38.96
C GLU A 17 12.74 -43.74 37.61
N VAL A 18 13.85 -44.17 37.00
CA VAL A 18 14.26 -43.69 35.66
C VAL A 18 13.24 -44.07 34.61
N ILE A 19 12.72 -45.31 34.65
CA ILE A 19 11.65 -45.76 33.74
C ILE A 19 10.38 -44.92 33.96
N TYR A 20 10.01 -44.65 35.21
CA TYR A 20 8.84 -43.84 35.54
C TYR A 20 8.97 -42.40 35.00
N ILE A 21 10.12 -41.75 35.20
CA ILE A 21 10.41 -40.40 34.70
C ILE A 21 10.35 -40.35 33.17
N LEU A 22 10.91 -41.37 32.49
CA LEU A 22 10.83 -41.50 31.03
C LEU A 22 9.38 -41.62 30.56
N LEU A 23 8.57 -42.41 31.26
CA LEU A 23 7.16 -42.62 30.92
C LEU A 23 6.35 -41.33 31.08
N VAL A 24 6.58 -40.59 32.16
CA VAL A 24 5.96 -39.27 32.39
C VAL A 24 6.40 -38.27 31.30
N ALA A 25 7.70 -38.23 30.96
CA ALA A 25 8.21 -37.35 29.92
C ALA A 25 7.59 -37.64 28.55
N VAL A 26 7.45 -38.93 28.17
CA VAL A 26 6.81 -39.35 26.93
C VAL A 26 5.33 -38.93 26.89
N VAL A 27 4.60 -39.10 28.00
CA VAL A 27 3.18 -38.70 28.08
C VAL A 27 3.04 -37.18 27.97
N VAL A 28 3.88 -36.41 28.67
CA VAL A 28 3.87 -34.94 28.61
C VAL A 28 4.20 -34.45 27.20
N LEU A 29 5.23 -35.01 26.56
CA LEU A 29 5.59 -34.71 25.16
C LEU A 29 4.45 -35.06 24.19
N ALA A 30 3.79 -36.21 24.35
CA ALA A 30 2.68 -36.61 23.51
C ALA A 30 1.46 -35.68 23.66
N VAL A 31 1.17 -35.20 24.88
CA VAL A 31 0.09 -34.24 25.15
C VAL A 31 0.42 -32.87 24.57
N LEU A 32 1.65 -32.38 24.76
CA LEU A 32 2.11 -31.12 24.19
C LEU A 32 2.12 -31.16 22.66
N TYR A 33 2.56 -32.27 22.07
CA TYR A 33 2.53 -32.50 20.62
C TYR A 33 1.10 -32.50 20.08
N ARG A 34 0.15 -33.18 20.74
CA ARG A 34 -1.28 -33.13 20.35
C ARG A 34 -1.85 -31.72 20.44
N ARG A 35 -1.50 -30.95 21.49
CA ARG A 35 -2.01 -29.59 21.69
C ARG A 35 -1.44 -28.62 20.66
N GLN A 36 -0.14 -28.71 20.36
CA GLN A 36 0.54 -27.99 19.27
C GLN A 36 -0.08 -28.33 17.91
N ARG A 37 -0.29 -29.62 17.62
CA ARG A 37 -0.87 -30.07 16.34
C ARG A 37 -2.31 -29.59 16.14
N ARG A 38 -3.12 -29.54 17.20
CA ARG A 38 -4.48 -28.96 17.14
C ARG A 38 -4.43 -27.44 16.90
N ARG A 39 -3.48 -26.74 17.51
CA ARG A 39 -3.27 -25.29 17.29
C ARG A 39 -2.82 -25.00 15.86
N ILE A 40 -1.88 -25.78 15.32
CA ILE A 40 -1.41 -25.65 13.94
C ILE A 40 -2.54 -25.97 12.95
N ARG A 41 -3.34 -27.00 13.20
CA ARG A 41 -4.53 -27.31 12.37
C ARG A 41 -5.61 -26.22 12.45
N GLY A 42 -5.82 -25.61 13.61
CA GLY A 42 -6.73 -24.46 13.76
C GLY A 42 -6.25 -23.25 12.95
N LEU A 43 -4.96 -22.93 13.04
CA LEU A 43 -4.35 -21.83 12.28
C LEU A 43 -4.28 -22.10 10.76
N GLN A 44 -4.15 -23.36 10.34
CA GLN A 44 -4.24 -23.76 8.94
C GLN A 44 -5.69 -23.74 8.40
N ALA A 45 -6.69 -23.94 9.26
CA ALA A 45 -8.11 -23.88 8.87
C ALA A 45 -8.64 -22.43 8.80
N GLU A 46 -8.10 -21.52 9.60
CA GLU A 46 -8.47 -20.09 9.58
C GLU A 46 -7.68 -19.26 8.55
N GLY A 47 -6.52 -19.74 8.08
CA GLY A 47 -5.63 -19.01 7.17
C GLY A 47 -5.65 -19.45 5.71
N VAL A 48 -6.41 -20.48 5.34
CA VAL A 48 -6.48 -21.00 3.96
C VAL A 48 -7.89 -20.75 3.44
N ALA A 49 -8.07 -19.63 2.74
CA ALA A 49 -9.16 -19.53 1.77
C ALA A 49 -9.05 -20.76 0.83
N PRO A 50 -10.16 -21.45 0.50
CA PRO A 50 -10.08 -22.64 -0.34
C PRO A 50 -9.34 -22.29 -1.63
N ALA A 51 -8.51 -23.21 -2.13
CA ALA A 51 -7.64 -22.94 -3.29
C ALA A 51 -8.41 -22.41 -4.51
N GLU A 52 -9.67 -22.84 -4.67
CA GLU A 52 -10.60 -22.32 -5.69
C GLU A 52 -10.91 -20.82 -5.53
N ASP A 53 -11.03 -20.29 -4.31
CA ASP A 53 -11.29 -18.86 -4.06
C ASP A 53 -10.04 -18.02 -4.35
N VAL A 54 -8.83 -18.57 -4.12
CA VAL A 54 -7.56 -17.90 -4.42
C VAL A 54 -7.31 -17.86 -5.94
N GLU A 55 -7.59 -18.95 -6.64
CA GLU A 55 -7.51 -19.01 -8.11
C GLU A 55 -8.56 -18.10 -8.77
N ALA A 56 -9.82 -18.12 -8.30
CA ALA A 56 -10.86 -17.22 -8.80
C ALA A 56 -10.53 -15.74 -8.54
N PHE A 57 -10.00 -15.40 -7.36
CA PHE A 57 -9.60 -14.04 -7.02
C PHE A 57 -8.38 -13.56 -7.82
N SER A 58 -7.37 -14.41 -8.01
CA SER A 58 -6.20 -14.09 -8.84
C SER A 58 -6.55 -13.92 -10.32
N ALA A 59 -7.45 -14.75 -10.87
CA ALA A 59 -7.99 -14.60 -12.22
C ALA A 59 -8.79 -13.29 -12.37
N PHE A 60 -9.61 -12.95 -11.37
CA PHE A 60 -10.32 -11.66 -11.33
C PHE A 60 -9.35 -10.47 -11.30
N LEU A 61 -8.32 -10.52 -10.45
CA LEU A 61 -7.29 -9.48 -10.36
C LEU A 61 -6.53 -9.32 -11.68
N HIS A 62 -6.12 -10.43 -12.30
CA HIS A 62 -5.44 -10.43 -13.59
C HIS A 62 -6.29 -9.73 -14.66
N GLU A 63 -7.56 -10.10 -14.79
CA GLU A 63 -8.48 -9.52 -15.77
C GLU A 63 -8.79 -8.04 -15.47
N ALA A 64 -8.93 -7.66 -14.19
CA ALA A 64 -9.16 -6.29 -13.78
C ALA A 64 -7.95 -5.38 -14.08
N VAL A 65 -6.74 -5.83 -13.77
CA VAL A 65 -5.49 -5.10 -14.04
C VAL A 65 -5.28 -4.97 -15.55
N LYS A 66 -5.50 -6.04 -16.32
CA LYS A 66 -5.40 -6.02 -17.79
C LYS A 66 -6.36 -5.01 -18.44
N ARG A 67 -7.61 -4.95 -17.96
CA ARG A 67 -8.60 -3.94 -18.42
C ARG A 67 -8.19 -2.52 -18.07
N LEU A 68 -7.63 -2.31 -16.88
CA LEU A 68 -7.13 -1.00 -16.44
C LEU A 68 -5.96 -0.54 -17.30
N VAL A 69 -4.97 -1.40 -17.54
CA VAL A 69 -3.83 -1.11 -18.44
C VAL A 69 -4.32 -0.76 -19.84
N HIS A 70 -5.25 -1.55 -20.39
CA HIS A 70 -5.81 -1.30 -21.72
C HIS A 70 -6.57 0.03 -21.78
N ARG A 71 -7.39 0.34 -20.77
CA ARG A 71 -8.13 1.61 -20.69
C ARG A 71 -7.18 2.80 -20.59
N PHE A 72 -6.13 2.69 -19.79
CA PHE A 72 -5.13 3.72 -19.61
C PHE A 72 -4.38 4.01 -20.92
N ARG A 73 -3.97 2.95 -21.64
CA ARG A 73 -3.32 3.05 -22.95
C ARG A 73 -4.24 3.66 -24.01
N LYS A 74 -5.54 3.34 -23.99
CA LYS A 74 -6.53 3.87 -24.94
C LYS A 74 -6.90 5.33 -24.66
N GLY A 75 -6.87 5.76 -23.40
CA GLY A 75 -7.17 7.13 -22.97
C GLY A 75 -5.99 8.10 -23.10
N TRP A 76 -4.79 7.60 -23.37
CA TRP A 76 -3.60 8.44 -23.54
C TRP A 76 -3.64 9.17 -24.89
N GLN A 77 -3.50 10.50 -24.83
CA GLN A 77 -3.55 11.37 -26.02
C GLN A 77 -2.17 11.59 -26.67
N GLY A 78 -1.07 11.20 -26.01
CA GLY A 78 0.29 11.30 -26.53
C GLY A 78 0.76 10.05 -27.30
N ALA A 79 2.05 9.99 -27.65
CA ALA A 79 2.59 8.82 -28.33
C ALA A 79 2.64 7.62 -27.35
N PRO A 80 2.20 6.40 -27.73
CA PRO A 80 2.24 5.23 -26.85
C PRO A 80 3.63 4.89 -26.32
N ALA A 81 4.69 5.29 -27.03
CA ALA A 81 6.07 5.11 -26.62
C ALA A 81 6.46 5.99 -25.41
N GLU A 82 5.78 7.12 -25.19
CA GLU A 82 6.05 8.04 -24.08
C GLU A 82 5.63 7.45 -22.73
N LEU A 83 4.57 6.62 -22.71
CA LEU A 83 4.14 5.86 -21.52
C LEU A 83 5.21 4.86 -21.03
N HIS A 84 6.05 4.37 -21.93
CA HIS A 84 7.07 3.36 -21.63
C HIS A 84 8.45 3.96 -21.31
N ARG A 85 8.64 5.26 -21.54
CA ARG A 85 9.92 5.95 -21.27
C ARG A 85 9.94 6.50 -19.85
N LEU A 86 10.28 5.64 -18.88
CA LEU A 86 10.59 6.04 -17.50
C LEU A 86 11.79 7.01 -17.40
N ALA A 87 12.56 7.17 -18.48
CA ALA A 87 13.67 8.11 -18.56
C ALA A 87 13.25 9.59 -18.64
N HIS A 88 11.96 9.89 -18.89
CA HIS A 88 11.47 11.28 -18.98
C HIS A 88 10.92 11.84 -17.65
N ILE A 89 10.95 11.04 -16.57
CA ILE A 89 10.58 11.49 -15.21
C ILE A 89 11.49 12.63 -14.74
N ASP A 90 12.74 12.68 -15.21
CA ASP A 90 13.70 13.70 -14.83
C ASP A 90 13.62 14.99 -15.68
N ASP A 91 12.98 14.96 -16.86
CA ASP A 91 13.08 16.03 -17.89
C ASP A 91 11.78 16.82 -18.17
N THR A 92 10.59 16.27 -17.87
CA THR A 92 9.34 16.82 -18.44
C THR A 92 8.71 17.97 -17.66
N GLY A 93 9.13 18.24 -16.42
CA GLY A 93 8.66 19.39 -15.62
C GLY A 93 7.16 19.41 -15.26
N ASP A 94 6.35 18.54 -15.87
CA ASP A 94 4.91 18.45 -15.66
C ASP A 94 4.58 17.35 -14.63
N PRO A 95 4.18 17.71 -13.39
CA PRO A 95 3.90 16.76 -12.33
C PRO A 95 2.68 15.87 -12.63
N GLU A 96 1.72 16.31 -13.44
CA GLU A 96 0.54 15.50 -13.79
C GLU A 96 0.93 14.34 -14.72
N LEU A 97 1.78 14.63 -15.71
CA LEU A 97 2.32 13.63 -16.62
C LEU A 97 3.13 12.56 -15.90
N VAL A 98 3.97 12.98 -14.94
CA VAL A 98 4.79 12.07 -14.11
C VAL A 98 3.90 11.16 -13.26
N CYS A 99 2.84 11.69 -12.64
CA CYS A 99 1.88 10.88 -11.87
C CYS A 99 1.16 9.84 -12.74
N LEU A 100 0.79 10.20 -13.97
CA LEU A 100 0.13 9.29 -14.90
C LEU A 100 1.08 8.17 -15.39
N GLN A 101 2.32 8.51 -15.73
CA GLN A 101 3.35 7.54 -16.12
C GLN A 101 3.66 6.56 -14.98
N MET A 102 3.74 7.06 -13.75
CA MET A 102 3.92 6.24 -12.56
C MET A 102 2.78 5.26 -12.33
N ARG A 103 1.53 5.74 -12.44
CA ARG A 103 0.34 4.89 -12.30
C ARG A 103 0.31 3.79 -13.36
N TYR A 104 0.73 4.10 -14.57
CA TYR A 104 0.87 3.11 -15.64
C TYR A 104 1.96 2.07 -15.34
N ALA A 105 3.14 2.51 -14.89
CA ALA A 105 4.25 1.63 -14.53
C ALA A 105 3.89 0.64 -13.42
N LEU A 106 3.19 1.10 -12.38
CA LEU A 106 2.65 0.26 -11.30
C LEU A 106 1.64 -0.79 -11.82
N LEU A 107 0.71 -0.39 -12.67
CA LEU A 107 -0.26 -1.34 -13.25
C LEU A 107 0.44 -2.39 -14.12
N GLN A 108 1.48 -1.99 -14.84
CA GLN A 108 2.29 -2.89 -15.66
C GLN A 108 3.14 -3.84 -14.79
N SER A 109 3.70 -3.36 -13.68
CA SER A 109 4.49 -4.16 -12.73
C SER A 109 3.63 -5.25 -12.06
N GLN A 110 2.39 -4.90 -11.68
CA GLN A 110 1.40 -5.83 -11.14
C GLN A 110 0.97 -6.86 -12.18
N LEU A 111 0.72 -6.43 -13.43
CA LEU A 111 0.37 -7.35 -14.52
C LEU A 111 1.51 -8.35 -14.78
N THR A 112 2.75 -7.88 -14.84
CA THR A 112 3.93 -8.73 -15.05
C THR A 112 4.12 -9.75 -13.92
N SER A 113 3.80 -9.35 -12.69
CA SER A 113 3.85 -10.24 -11.53
C SER A 113 2.73 -11.30 -11.59
N LEU A 114 1.52 -10.92 -11.99
CA LEU A 114 0.37 -11.80 -12.16
C LEU A 114 0.46 -12.73 -13.39
N GLU A 115 1.29 -12.38 -14.38
CA GLU A 115 1.62 -13.22 -15.55
C GLU A 115 2.77 -14.20 -15.27
N ALA A 116 3.51 -14.02 -14.18
CA ALA A 116 4.59 -14.91 -13.81
C ALA A 116 4.06 -16.30 -13.41
N PRO A 117 4.81 -17.38 -13.69
CA PRO A 117 4.44 -18.71 -13.22
C PRO A 117 4.34 -18.73 -11.68
N PRO A 118 3.44 -19.55 -11.08
CA PRO A 118 3.16 -19.52 -9.64
C PRO A 118 4.40 -19.67 -8.76
N GLU A 119 5.37 -20.45 -9.21
CA GLU A 119 6.66 -20.70 -8.54
C GLU A 119 7.57 -19.47 -8.52
N ALA A 120 7.42 -18.56 -9.49
CA ALA A 120 8.20 -17.34 -9.63
C ALA A 120 7.45 -16.09 -9.18
N TYR A 121 6.12 -16.15 -9.00
CA TYR A 121 5.24 -15.04 -8.64
C TYR A 121 5.83 -14.15 -7.54
N TRP A 122 6.19 -14.74 -6.39
CA TRP A 122 6.69 -13.97 -5.25
C TRP A 122 8.03 -13.29 -5.52
N ARG A 123 8.89 -13.93 -6.32
CA ARG A 123 10.17 -13.36 -6.72
C ARG A 123 9.98 -12.19 -7.68
N THR A 124 9.12 -12.37 -8.69
CA THR A 124 8.79 -11.33 -9.67
C THR A 124 8.06 -10.15 -9.03
N HIS A 125 7.19 -10.42 -8.05
CA HIS A 125 6.50 -9.41 -7.25
C HIS A 125 7.46 -8.65 -6.33
N GLN A 126 8.40 -9.33 -5.67
CA GLN A 126 9.41 -8.66 -4.86
C GLN A 126 10.29 -7.75 -5.72
N GLU A 127 10.78 -8.24 -6.85
CA GLU A 127 11.60 -7.47 -7.79
C GLU A 127 10.85 -6.30 -8.44
N SER A 128 9.53 -6.41 -8.61
CA SER A 128 8.69 -5.34 -9.12
C SER A 128 8.45 -4.26 -8.07
N VAL A 129 8.15 -4.65 -6.83
CA VAL A 129 8.03 -3.73 -5.69
C VAL A 129 9.34 -2.98 -5.42
N GLU A 130 10.49 -3.65 -5.45
CA GLU A 130 11.79 -2.99 -5.29
C GLU A 130 12.07 -1.99 -6.42
N ARG A 131 11.67 -2.29 -7.66
CA ARG A 131 11.76 -1.36 -8.78
C ARG A 131 10.81 -0.17 -8.61
N ASP A 132 9.59 -0.41 -8.16
CA ASP A 132 8.57 0.62 -7.95
C ASP A 132 9.00 1.59 -6.83
N ILE A 133 9.59 1.10 -5.74
CA ILE A 133 10.15 1.94 -4.67
C ILE A 133 11.24 2.87 -5.21
N ARG A 134 12.17 2.35 -6.02
CA ARG A 134 13.22 3.18 -6.66
C ARG A 134 12.65 4.18 -7.67
N LEU A 135 11.46 3.90 -8.22
CA LEU A 135 10.75 4.81 -9.10
C LEU A 135 10.10 5.94 -8.29
N TRP A 136 9.49 5.62 -7.15
CA TRP A 136 8.94 6.58 -6.18
C TRP A 136 9.97 7.60 -5.73
N ASP A 137 11.17 7.16 -5.36
CA ASP A 137 12.25 8.08 -4.97
C ASP A 137 12.61 9.10 -6.07
N ARG A 138 12.53 8.69 -7.35
CA ARG A 138 12.82 9.58 -8.49
C ARG A 138 11.67 10.54 -8.76
N VAL A 139 10.44 10.03 -8.75
CA VAL A 139 9.23 10.83 -8.92
C VAL A 139 9.10 11.87 -7.81
N GLU A 140 9.37 11.50 -6.56
CA GLU A 140 9.36 12.42 -5.42
C GLU A 140 10.40 13.54 -5.62
N LYS A 141 11.61 13.22 -6.08
CA LYS A 141 12.63 14.22 -6.42
C LYS A 141 12.21 15.13 -7.57
N ALA A 142 11.59 14.59 -8.61
CA ALA A 142 11.11 15.37 -9.75
C ALA A 142 10.00 16.34 -9.33
N ILE A 143 8.98 15.86 -8.61
CA ILE A 143 7.86 16.67 -8.13
C ILE A 143 8.34 17.73 -7.12
N THR A 144 9.23 17.38 -6.19
CA THR A 144 9.79 18.35 -5.24
C THR A 144 10.62 19.42 -5.94
N THR A 145 11.35 19.07 -6.99
CA THR A 145 12.10 20.03 -7.82
C THR A 145 11.15 20.96 -8.59
N ALA A 146 10.10 20.41 -9.22
CA ALA A 146 9.08 21.20 -9.91
C ALA A 146 8.33 22.15 -8.96
N MET A 147 7.97 21.68 -7.76
CA MET A 147 7.35 22.52 -6.73
C MET A 147 8.28 23.64 -6.24
N ARG A 148 9.59 23.37 -6.10
CA ARG A 148 10.58 24.41 -5.75
C ARG A 148 10.74 25.43 -6.87
N ALA A 149 10.78 24.98 -8.12
CA ALA A 149 10.84 25.87 -9.29
C ALA A 149 9.58 26.75 -9.38
N SER A 150 8.39 26.17 -9.24
CA SER A 150 7.12 26.92 -9.21
C SER A 150 7.05 27.95 -8.07
N ARG A 151 7.56 27.61 -6.87
CA ARG A 151 7.67 28.56 -5.76
C ARG A 151 8.67 29.68 -6.04
N ALA A 152 9.78 29.38 -6.71
CA ALA A 152 10.78 30.38 -7.11
C ALA A 152 10.21 31.31 -8.19
N GLU A 153 9.47 30.78 -9.16
CA GLU A 153 8.75 31.55 -10.20
C GLU A 153 7.68 32.44 -9.57
N SER A 154 6.84 31.88 -8.68
CA SER A 154 5.82 32.63 -7.93
C SER A 154 6.44 33.70 -7.02
N SER A 155 7.62 33.46 -6.47
CA SER A 155 8.37 34.46 -5.69
C SER A 155 8.97 35.55 -6.58
N ARG A 156 9.41 35.21 -7.80
CA ARG A 156 9.87 36.18 -8.80
C ARG A 156 8.72 37.02 -9.34
N GLU A 157 7.58 36.41 -9.64
CA GLU A 157 6.35 37.11 -10.02
C GLU A 157 5.84 38.01 -8.90
N ARG A 158 5.90 37.57 -7.63
CA ARG A 158 5.60 38.42 -6.46
C ARG A 158 6.60 39.57 -6.32
N SER A 159 7.89 39.36 -6.56
CA SER A 159 8.86 40.45 -6.56
C SER A 159 8.70 41.41 -7.75
N HIS A 160 8.22 40.92 -8.91
CA HIS A 160 7.89 41.74 -10.08
C HIS A 160 6.57 42.50 -9.91
N THR A 161 5.61 41.94 -9.18
CA THR A 161 4.35 42.62 -8.84
C THR A 161 4.51 43.55 -7.64
N GLU A 162 5.35 43.25 -6.64
CA GLU A 162 5.72 44.19 -5.57
C GLU A 162 6.60 45.34 -6.07
N THR A 163 7.39 45.14 -7.12
CA THR A 163 8.07 46.26 -7.83
C THR A 163 7.17 46.99 -8.84
N ALA A 164 6.07 46.39 -9.29
CA ALA A 164 5.08 47.03 -10.17
C ALA A 164 3.90 47.71 -9.43
N SER A 165 3.78 47.56 -8.10
CA SER A 165 2.66 48.11 -7.33
C SER A 165 3.04 48.95 -6.10
N LEU A 166 4.31 49.32 -5.98
CA LEU A 166 4.75 50.43 -5.13
C LEU A 166 5.30 51.56 -6.01
N PRO A 167 4.51 52.61 -6.32
CA PRO A 167 5.10 53.86 -6.77
C PRO A 167 5.77 54.48 -5.55
N ASP A 168 7.05 54.17 -5.35
CA ASP A 168 7.89 55.00 -4.51
C ASP A 168 8.10 56.32 -5.25
N SER A 169 7.63 57.39 -4.61
CA SER A 169 7.82 58.76 -5.03
C SER A 169 9.29 59.07 -5.22
N GLY A 170 9.71 59.26 -6.46
CA GLY A 170 11.13 59.59 -6.75
C GLY A 170 11.42 60.10 -8.15
N GLY A 171 10.43 60.62 -8.86
CA GLY A 171 10.63 61.20 -10.20
C GLY A 171 9.47 62.10 -10.58
N ASN A 172 9.51 63.35 -10.14
CA ASN A 172 8.72 64.42 -10.72
C ASN A 172 9.10 64.53 -12.20
N ASP A 173 8.36 63.86 -13.08
CA ASP A 173 8.26 64.30 -14.46
C ASP A 173 7.01 65.19 -14.58
N PRO A 174 7.14 66.51 -14.34
CA PRO A 174 6.01 67.44 -14.39
C PRO A 174 5.35 67.46 -15.78
N TRP A 175 6.04 66.97 -16.82
CA TRP A 175 5.50 66.89 -18.17
C TRP A 175 4.47 65.77 -18.33
N ALA A 176 4.69 64.61 -17.71
CA ALA A 176 3.73 63.50 -17.71
C ALA A 176 2.46 63.85 -16.90
N ALA A 177 2.62 64.48 -15.74
CA ALA A 177 1.50 64.96 -14.93
C ALA A 177 0.71 66.09 -15.63
N HIS A 178 1.39 66.98 -16.33
CA HIS A 178 0.75 68.05 -17.11
C HIS A 178 -0.03 67.49 -18.31
N ASN A 179 0.53 66.55 -19.07
CA ASN A 179 -0.17 65.93 -20.20
C ASN A 179 -1.42 65.17 -19.76
N GLN A 180 -1.35 64.46 -18.64
CA GLN A 180 -2.51 63.77 -18.08
C GLN A 180 -3.58 64.77 -17.60
N ALA A 181 -3.18 65.89 -16.98
CA ALA A 181 -4.11 66.95 -16.57
C ALA A 181 -4.78 67.64 -17.78
N VAL A 182 -4.04 67.92 -18.84
CA VAL A 182 -4.56 68.51 -20.09
C VAL A 182 -5.52 67.54 -20.79
N GLU A 183 -5.20 66.24 -20.81
CA GLU A 183 -6.08 65.23 -21.39
C GLU A 183 -7.39 65.09 -20.58
N VAL A 184 -7.30 65.09 -19.25
CA VAL A 184 -8.48 65.10 -18.36
C VAL A 184 -9.33 66.35 -18.57
N GLN A 185 -8.72 67.53 -18.69
CA GLN A 185 -9.44 68.78 -18.93
C GLN A 185 -10.14 68.77 -20.30
N ARG A 186 -9.47 68.28 -21.34
CA ARG A 186 -10.05 68.13 -22.69
C ARG A 186 -11.22 67.14 -22.70
N LEU A 187 -11.12 66.05 -21.93
CA LEU A 187 -12.21 65.10 -21.75
C LEU A 187 -13.38 65.73 -20.98
N GLN A 188 -13.12 66.53 -19.95
CA GLN A 188 -14.16 67.25 -19.21
C GLN A 188 -14.91 68.26 -20.08
N GLU A 189 -14.21 69.06 -20.88
CA GLU A 189 -14.82 69.99 -21.84
C GLU A 189 -15.68 69.24 -22.87
N ARG A 190 -15.20 68.08 -23.35
CA ARG A 190 -15.96 67.25 -24.29
C ARG A 190 -17.19 66.61 -23.66
N ILE A 191 -17.10 66.18 -22.40
CA ILE A 191 -18.26 65.68 -21.64
C ILE A 191 -19.29 66.80 -21.48
N GLY A 192 -18.89 68.01 -21.05
CA GLY A 192 -19.80 69.14 -20.91
C GLY A 192 -20.48 69.55 -22.22
N ALA A 193 -19.73 69.53 -23.35
CA ALA A 193 -20.32 69.78 -24.66
C ALA A 193 -21.36 68.72 -25.04
N LEU A 194 -21.06 67.43 -24.80
CA LEU A 194 -21.99 66.32 -25.07
C LEU A 194 -23.23 66.36 -24.17
N GLU A 195 -23.10 66.78 -22.91
CA GLU A 195 -24.23 67.01 -22.02
C GLU A 195 -25.14 68.14 -22.51
N GLY A 196 -24.57 69.23 -23.03
CA GLY A 196 -25.35 70.32 -23.63
C GLY A 196 -26.03 69.93 -24.96
N TYR A 197 -25.49 68.96 -25.70
CA TYR A 197 -26.20 68.36 -26.84
C TYR A 197 -27.34 67.44 -26.37
N ARG A 198 -27.11 66.68 -25.31
CA ARG A 198 -28.11 65.79 -24.70
C ARG A 198 -29.35 66.55 -24.24
N GLU A 199 -29.16 67.66 -23.53
CA GLU A 199 -30.26 68.50 -23.04
C GLU A 199 -31.10 69.07 -24.21
N ARG A 200 -30.45 69.67 -25.20
CA ARG A 200 -31.12 70.20 -26.40
C ARG A 200 -31.86 69.12 -27.19
N PHE A 201 -31.29 67.92 -27.27
CA PHE A 201 -31.94 66.78 -27.91
C PHE A 201 -33.21 66.36 -27.16
N ASN A 202 -33.15 66.26 -25.83
CA ASN A 202 -34.30 65.90 -25.01
C ASN A 202 -35.41 66.94 -25.06
N GLU A 203 -35.06 68.23 -25.06
CA GLU A 203 -36.01 69.33 -25.23
C GLU A 203 -36.72 69.20 -26.59
N MET A 204 -35.96 69.03 -27.68
CA MET A 204 -36.50 68.81 -29.02
C MET A 204 -37.41 67.57 -29.08
N HIS A 205 -37.01 66.47 -28.45
CA HIS A 205 -37.80 65.24 -28.40
C HIS A 205 -39.11 65.43 -27.64
N SER A 206 -39.08 66.10 -26.48
CA SER A 206 -40.28 66.42 -25.71
C SER A 206 -41.21 67.36 -26.45
N ALA A 207 -40.67 68.40 -27.10
CA ALA A 207 -41.44 69.35 -27.90
C ALA A 207 -42.13 68.67 -29.10
N ASN A 208 -41.42 67.75 -29.76
CA ASN A 208 -41.99 66.97 -30.87
C ASN A 208 -43.15 66.07 -30.38
N VAL A 209 -42.99 65.37 -29.25
CA VAL A 209 -44.07 64.54 -28.68
C VAL A 209 -45.31 65.36 -28.32
N VAL A 210 -45.11 66.53 -27.69
CA VAL A 210 -46.22 67.43 -27.35
C VAL A 210 -46.92 67.93 -28.61
N GLU A 211 -46.16 68.31 -29.62
CA GLU A 211 -46.72 68.87 -30.84
C GLU A 211 -47.37 67.79 -31.73
N ARG A 212 -46.88 66.53 -31.74
CA ARG A 212 -47.59 65.37 -32.32
C ARG A 212 -48.98 65.19 -31.70
N ARG A 213 -49.05 65.27 -30.38
CA ARG A 213 -50.31 65.14 -29.64
C ARG A 213 -51.25 66.29 -29.96
N ALA A 214 -50.75 67.53 -29.93
CA ALA A 214 -51.53 68.72 -30.29
C ALA A 214 -52.06 68.63 -31.73
N ASN A 215 -51.28 68.11 -32.67
CA ASN A 215 -51.75 67.91 -34.05
C ASN A 215 -52.74 66.77 -34.21
N ALA A 216 -52.65 65.71 -33.41
CA ALA A 216 -53.69 64.68 -33.39
C ALA A 216 -55.01 65.29 -32.89
N GLU A 217 -54.97 66.07 -31.81
CA GLU A 217 -56.14 66.76 -31.25
C GLU A 217 -56.71 67.80 -32.24
N MET A 218 -55.87 68.60 -32.88
CA MET A 218 -56.26 69.56 -33.92
C MET A 218 -56.91 68.87 -35.12
N ARG A 219 -56.36 67.73 -35.59
CA ARG A 219 -56.95 66.94 -36.69
C ARG A 219 -58.34 66.45 -36.34
N HIS A 220 -58.53 65.92 -35.12
CA HIS A 220 -59.84 65.49 -34.65
C HIS A 220 -60.84 66.65 -34.59
N ALA A 221 -60.42 67.82 -34.10
CA ALA A 221 -61.27 69.00 -34.07
C ALA A 221 -61.66 69.48 -35.47
N LEU A 222 -60.71 69.56 -36.39
CA LEU A 222 -60.96 70.00 -37.77
C LEU A 222 -61.90 69.04 -38.53
N ARG A 223 -61.75 67.72 -38.35
CA ARG A 223 -62.68 66.74 -38.95
C ARG A 223 -64.08 66.82 -38.34
N ALA A 224 -64.17 67.06 -37.03
CA ALA A 224 -65.46 67.23 -36.36
C ALA A 224 -66.20 68.51 -36.80
N GLU A 225 -65.46 69.58 -37.11
CA GLU A 225 -66.03 70.88 -37.48
C GLU A 225 -66.39 70.99 -38.97
N PHE A 226 -65.57 70.43 -39.87
CA PHE A 226 -65.76 70.56 -41.32
C PHE A 226 -66.38 69.32 -41.99
N GLY A 227 -66.44 68.19 -41.29
CA GLY A 227 -67.03 66.93 -41.77
C GLY A 227 -66.29 66.27 -42.94
N ASP A 228 -66.53 64.98 -43.15
CA ASP A 228 -65.92 64.20 -44.27
C ASP A 228 -66.67 64.42 -45.60
N GLU A 229 -67.85 65.04 -45.57
CA GLU A 229 -68.74 65.15 -46.73
C GLU A 229 -68.70 66.55 -47.35
N GLY A 230 -67.91 66.70 -48.41
CA GLY A 230 -67.92 67.92 -49.24
C GLY A 230 -66.66 68.14 -50.06
N ALA A 231 -66.64 69.22 -50.86
CA ALA A 231 -65.43 69.68 -51.53
C ALA A 231 -64.42 70.30 -50.54
N LEU A 232 -64.90 70.83 -49.41
CA LEU A 232 -64.08 71.45 -48.38
C LEU A 232 -63.37 70.41 -47.49
N GLY A 233 -64.10 69.37 -47.05
CA GLY A 233 -63.53 68.23 -46.31
C GLY A 233 -62.43 67.51 -47.10
N ARG A 234 -62.67 67.25 -48.39
CA ARG A 234 -61.66 66.65 -49.29
C ARG A 234 -60.38 67.50 -49.44
N ARG A 235 -60.51 68.82 -49.52
CA ARG A 235 -59.34 69.73 -49.56
C ARG A 235 -58.59 69.76 -48.24
N LEU A 236 -59.32 69.72 -47.12
CA LEU A 236 -58.74 69.66 -45.78
C LEU A 236 -57.94 68.36 -45.61
N ASP A 237 -58.49 67.22 -46.01
CA ASP A 237 -57.80 65.93 -45.94
C ASP A 237 -56.56 65.89 -46.85
N GLU A 238 -56.63 66.51 -48.05
CA GLU A 238 -55.46 66.64 -48.93
C GLU A 238 -54.33 67.47 -48.29
N HIS A 239 -54.66 68.60 -47.65
CA HIS A 239 -53.68 69.41 -46.93
C HIS A 239 -53.12 68.71 -45.70
N LEU A 240 -53.95 67.97 -44.96
CA LEU A 240 -53.50 67.15 -43.82
C LEU A 240 -52.57 66.03 -44.28
N ALA A 241 -52.87 65.36 -45.39
CA ALA A 241 -52.02 64.32 -45.96
C ALA A 241 -50.68 64.88 -46.44
N HIS A 242 -50.66 66.07 -47.05
CA HIS A 242 -49.41 66.71 -47.46
C HIS A 242 -48.54 67.11 -46.26
N TYR A 243 -49.17 67.63 -45.20
CA TYR A 243 -48.50 67.92 -43.93
C TYR A 243 -47.90 66.66 -43.31
N GLU A 244 -48.65 65.57 -43.22
CA GLU A 244 -48.14 64.28 -42.70
C GLU A 244 -46.95 63.77 -43.50
N HIS A 245 -47.02 63.83 -44.83
CA HIS A 245 -45.93 63.39 -45.69
C HIS A 245 -44.65 64.22 -45.50
N SER A 246 -44.77 65.55 -45.38
CA SER A 246 -43.62 66.44 -45.14
C SER A 246 -42.99 66.27 -43.76
N ARG A 247 -43.77 65.83 -42.78
CA ARG A 247 -43.34 65.63 -41.39
C ARG A 247 -42.73 64.24 -41.15
N GLN A 248 -43.15 63.25 -41.93
CA GLN A 248 -42.77 61.85 -41.77
C GLN A 248 -41.26 61.60 -41.57
N PRO A 249 -40.32 62.26 -42.30
CA PRO A 249 -38.89 62.03 -42.10
C PRO A 249 -38.38 62.47 -40.73
N LEU A 250 -38.92 63.57 -40.19
CA LEU A 250 -38.60 64.00 -38.83
C LEU A 250 -39.16 63.01 -37.81
N ASP A 251 -40.36 62.49 -38.08
CA ASP A 251 -40.99 61.56 -37.17
C ASP A 251 -40.26 60.21 -37.12
N GLU A 252 -39.88 59.68 -38.29
CA GLU A 252 -39.05 58.49 -38.41
C GLU A 252 -37.69 58.67 -37.73
N TYR A 253 -37.04 59.83 -37.91
CA TYR A 253 -35.76 60.12 -37.25
C TYR A 253 -35.87 60.11 -35.71
N MET A 254 -36.96 60.67 -35.16
CA MET A 254 -37.18 60.74 -33.72
C MET A 254 -37.62 59.41 -33.11
N ASP A 255 -38.25 58.53 -33.89
CA ASP A 255 -38.75 57.23 -33.45
C ASP A 255 -37.70 56.10 -33.61
N ARG A 256 -36.51 56.41 -34.14
CA ARG A 256 -35.41 55.45 -34.20
C ARG A 256 -34.98 55.01 -32.80
N GLY A 257 -35.01 53.70 -32.56
CA GLY A 257 -34.68 53.10 -31.25
C GLY A 257 -33.24 53.35 -30.76
N ASP A 258 -32.32 53.75 -31.65
CA ASP A 258 -30.94 54.13 -31.29
C ASP A 258 -30.79 55.61 -30.88
N ILE A 259 -31.84 56.43 -31.01
CA ILE A 259 -31.86 57.86 -30.70
C ILE A 259 -32.98 58.20 -29.68
N ALA A 260 -33.29 57.27 -28.77
CA ALA A 260 -34.25 57.49 -27.70
C ALA A 260 -33.85 58.69 -26.81
N PRO A 261 -34.82 59.43 -26.23
CA PRO A 261 -34.52 60.55 -25.35
C PRO A 261 -33.68 60.06 -24.17
N PHE A 262 -32.59 60.76 -23.90
CA PHE A 262 -31.80 60.50 -22.72
C PHE A 262 -32.63 60.94 -21.51
N GLU A 263 -32.82 60.10 -20.49
CA GLU A 263 -33.69 60.45 -19.35
C GLU A 263 -33.35 61.83 -18.75
N ALA A 264 -34.24 62.81 -18.90
CA ALA A 264 -34.08 64.15 -18.35
C ALA A 264 -34.22 64.10 -16.81
N ARG A 265 -33.18 64.48 -16.07
CA ARG A 265 -33.29 64.73 -14.62
C ARG A 265 -33.88 66.13 -14.43
N PRO A 266 -35.06 66.28 -13.81
CA PRO A 266 -35.65 67.60 -13.63
C PRO A 266 -34.87 68.40 -12.58
N ALA A 267 -34.52 69.64 -12.92
CA ALA A 267 -34.13 70.66 -11.96
C ALA A 267 -35.39 71.11 -11.19
N ALA A 268 -35.43 70.85 -9.88
CA ALA A 268 -36.45 71.43 -9.01
C ALA A 268 -35.84 71.78 -7.66
N GLY A 269 -35.83 73.07 -7.35
CA GLY A 269 -35.65 73.58 -6.00
C GLY A 269 -36.88 73.35 -5.13
N VAL A 270 -36.65 73.58 -3.83
CA VAL A 270 -37.60 73.82 -2.73
C VAL A 270 -38.04 72.58 -1.92
N GLN A 271 -37.27 72.39 -0.84
CA GLN A 271 -37.66 72.03 0.54
C GLN A 271 -37.80 70.54 0.95
N ARG A 272 -36.70 70.12 1.63
CA ARG A 272 -36.42 68.93 2.47
C ARG A 272 -36.13 67.60 1.75
N PRO A 273 -35.01 66.92 2.09
CA PRO A 273 -34.31 66.04 1.17
C PRO A 273 -34.85 64.60 1.23
N THR A 274 -35.80 64.28 0.37
CA THR A 274 -36.06 62.89 0.01
C THR A 274 -34.95 62.44 -0.95
N ARG A 275 -34.10 61.48 -0.52
CA ARG A 275 -32.94 60.97 -1.29
C ARG A 275 -33.36 60.67 -2.75
N PRO A 276 -32.62 61.17 -3.77
CA PRO A 276 -32.96 60.98 -5.18
C PRO A 276 -32.91 59.50 -5.57
N HIS A 277 -33.80 59.08 -6.47
CA HIS A 277 -33.91 57.71 -6.98
C HIS A 277 -32.59 57.16 -7.56
N SER A 278 -31.68 58.03 -8.03
CA SER A 278 -30.34 57.63 -8.48
C SER A 278 -29.41 57.25 -7.32
N LEU A 279 -29.54 57.88 -6.15
CA LEU A 279 -28.84 57.43 -4.94
C LEU A 279 -29.48 56.14 -4.43
N ARG A 280 -30.81 55.98 -4.44
CA ARG A 280 -31.44 54.68 -4.12
C ARG A 280 -31.05 53.55 -5.07
N ARG A 281 -30.92 53.81 -6.37
CA ARG A 281 -30.50 52.80 -7.37
C ARG A 281 -29.01 52.49 -7.27
N ARG A 282 -28.17 53.50 -6.99
CA ARG A 282 -26.74 53.30 -6.69
C ARG A 282 -26.55 52.56 -5.38
N ASP A 283 -27.28 52.93 -4.34
CA ASP A 283 -27.30 52.25 -3.06
C ASP A 283 -27.81 50.81 -3.25
N GLN A 284 -28.88 50.56 -4.03
CA GLN A 284 -29.33 49.20 -4.37
C GLN A 284 -28.31 48.39 -5.17
N LEU A 285 -27.58 49.00 -6.12
CA LEU A 285 -26.54 48.29 -6.88
C LEU A 285 -25.31 48.00 -6.01
N ILE A 286 -24.96 48.92 -5.10
CA ILE A 286 -23.91 48.70 -4.10
C ILE A 286 -24.37 47.63 -3.10
N GLU A 287 -25.61 47.67 -2.63
CA GLU A 287 -26.20 46.74 -1.67
C GLU A 287 -26.32 45.33 -2.29
N GLN A 288 -26.73 45.22 -3.56
CA GLN A 288 -26.72 43.95 -4.31
C GLN A 288 -25.29 43.45 -4.61
N SER A 289 -24.34 44.35 -4.84
CA SER A 289 -22.92 44.01 -5.01
C SER A 289 -22.32 43.50 -3.70
N THR A 290 -22.61 44.16 -2.58
CA THR A 290 -22.15 43.75 -1.24
C THR A 290 -22.85 42.48 -0.79
N GLU A 291 -24.14 42.29 -1.08
CA GLU A 291 -24.84 41.04 -0.81
C GLU A 291 -24.27 39.88 -1.64
N ARG A 292 -23.94 40.10 -2.92
CA ARG A 292 -23.27 39.09 -3.74
C ARG A 292 -21.89 38.76 -3.18
N MET A 293 -21.07 39.77 -2.87
CA MET A 293 -19.76 39.54 -2.24
C MET A 293 -19.88 38.86 -0.87
N ASP A 294 -20.86 39.22 -0.04
CA ASP A 294 -21.10 38.59 1.25
C ASP A 294 -21.55 37.14 1.10
N THR A 295 -22.38 36.83 0.10
CA THR A 295 -22.79 35.44 -0.19
C THR A 295 -21.63 34.60 -0.71
N GLU A 296 -20.77 35.16 -1.57
CA GLU A 296 -19.55 34.47 -2.03
C GLU A 296 -18.55 34.30 -0.89
N TYR A 297 -18.33 35.33 -0.07
CA TYR A 297 -17.47 35.27 1.10
C TYR A 297 -17.97 34.21 2.08
N ARG A 298 -19.28 34.16 2.40
CA ARG A 298 -19.87 33.11 3.24
C ARG A 298 -19.70 31.72 2.63
N ARG A 299 -19.84 31.56 1.31
CA ARG A 299 -19.61 30.27 0.62
C ARG A 299 -18.14 29.84 0.73
N ILE A 300 -17.20 30.77 0.54
CA ILE A 300 -15.77 30.51 0.66
C ILE A 300 -15.41 30.15 2.10
N VAL A 301 -15.92 30.90 3.09
CA VAL A 301 -15.70 30.61 4.52
C VAL A 301 -16.27 29.25 4.90
N ASN A 302 -17.50 28.93 4.50
CA ASN A 302 -18.11 27.63 4.76
C ASN A 302 -17.34 26.47 4.09
N SER A 303 -16.84 26.69 2.86
CA SER A 303 -15.99 25.72 2.16
C SER A 303 -14.65 25.53 2.88
N LEU A 304 -14.00 26.61 3.32
CA LEU A 304 -12.76 26.55 4.09
C LEU A 304 -12.95 25.88 5.44
N ASP A 305 -14.07 26.11 6.12
CA ASP A 305 -14.37 25.46 7.38
C ASP A 305 -14.65 23.95 7.19
N GLN A 306 -15.36 23.57 6.13
CA GLN A 306 -15.52 22.17 5.72
C GLN A 306 -14.17 21.50 5.41
N GLN A 307 -13.31 22.18 4.65
CA GLN A 307 -11.96 21.70 4.36
C GLN A 307 -11.12 21.57 5.65
N ARG A 308 -11.23 22.52 6.59
CA ARG A 308 -10.55 22.46 7.89
C ARG A 308 -11.05 21.29 8.74
N THR A 309 -12.34 20.98 8.73
CA THR A 309 -12.87 19.80 9.42
C THR A 309 -12.35 18.51 8.81
N VAL A 310 -12.35 18.39 7.47
CA VAL A 310 -11.79 17.22 6.77
C VAL A 310 -10.30 17.06 7.05
N ILE A 311 -9.53 18.15 7.06
CA ILE A 311 -8.09 18.13 7.40
C ILE A 311 -7.90 17.67 8.86
N ARG A 312 -8.74 18.11 9.80
CA ARG A 312 -8.66 17.64 11.19
C ARG A 312 -8.98 16.15 11.28
N GLU A 313 -10.04 15.68 10.63
CA GLU A 313 -10.41 14.27 10.59
C GLU A 313 -9.28 13.40 10.02
N LEU A 314 -8.71 13.80 8.88
CA LEU A 314 -7.56 13.12 8.26
C LEU A 314 -6.33 13.12 9.16
N ARG A 315 -6.06 14.20 9.90
CA ARG A 315 -4.96 14.24 10.89
C ARG A 315 -5.20 13.26 12.04
N THR A 316 -6.41 13.20 12.59
CA THR A 316 -6.74 12.21 13.63
C THR A 316 -6.65 10.78 13.11
N GLN A 317 -7.06 10.50 11.87
CA GLN A 317 -6.91 9.18 11.25
C GLN A 317 -5.44 8.82 11.00
N LEU A 318 -4.62 9.80 10.62
CA LEU A 318 -3.18 9.61 10.46
C LEU A 318 -2.52 9.30 11.81
N GLU A 319 -2.82 10.08 12.85
CA GLU A 319 -2.30 9.86 14.20
C GLU A 319 -2.73 8.49 14.76
N SER A 320 -3.99 8.07 14.56
CA SER A 320 -4.43 6.75 14.99
C SER A 320 -3.71 5.64 14.22
N SER A 321 -3.52 5.80 12.90
CA SER A 321 -2.79 4.84 12.08
C SER A 321 -1.32 4.74 12.47
N GLU A 322 -0.67 5.85 12.80
CA GLU A 322 0.71 5.88 13.27
C GLU A 322 0.84 5.20 14.64
N GLN A 323 -0.10 5.43 15.56
CA GLN A 323 -0.15 4.75 16.86
C GLN A 323 -0.33 3.23 16.71
N GLU A 324 -1.23 2.79 15.83
CA GLU A 324 -1.42 1.37 15.53
C GLU A 324 -0.16 0.72 14.95
N LYS A 325 0.51 1.39 14.00
CA LYS A 325 1.78 0.91 13.44
C LYS A 325 2.86 0.81 14.50
N GLU A 326 2.93 1.78 15.41
CA GLU A 326 3.93 1.77 16.47
C GLU A 326 3.64 0.68 17.51
N GLN A 327 2.37 0.44 17.82
CA GLN A 327 1.95 -0.69 18.66
C GLN A 327 2.32 -2.02 18.01
N GLN A 328 2.00 -2.22 16.72
CA GLN A 328 2.39 -3.42 15.98
C GLN A 328 3.91 -3.62 15.97
N LYS A 329 4.68 -2.54 15.76
CA LYS A 329 6.15 -2.60 15.82
C LYS A 329 6.65 -3.08 17.19
N ARG A 330 6.06 -2.59 18.28
CA ARG A 330 6.41 -3.03 19.65
C ARG A 330 6.07 -4.50 19.86
N GLU A 331 4.91 -4.96 19.39
CA GLU A 331 4.48 -6.36 19.48
C GLU A 331 5.40 -7.30 18.68
N TYR A 332 5.77 -6.92 17.45
CA TYR A 332 6.71 -7.69 16.63
C TYR A 332 8.10 -7.74 17.25
N LEU A 333 8.62 -6.63 17.77
CA LEU A 333 9.91 -6.62 18.48
C LEU A 333 9.89 -7.52 19.71
N ALA A 334 8.81 -7.50 20.50
CA ALA A 334 8.66 -8.40 21.65
C ALA A 334 8.60 -9.89 21.22
N ARG A 335 7.94 -10.18 20.10
CA ARG A 335 7.86 -11.54 19.55
C ARG A 335 9.19 -12.03 19.01
N ILE A 336 9.95 -11.17 18.32
CA ILE A 336 11.31 -11.47 17.86
C ILE A 336 12.22 -11.77 19.06
N ALA A 337 12.23 -10.90 20.07
CA ALA A 337 13.03 -11.12 21.27
C ALA A 337 12.68 -12.44 22.00
N LYS A 338 11.40 -12.84 21.97
CA LYS A 338 10.97 -14.14 22.51
C LYS A 338 11.51 -15.30 21.67
N LEU A 339 11.46 -15.20 20.34
CA LEU A 339 11.98 -16.23 19.44
C LEU A 339 13.50 -16.37 19.56
N GLU A 340 14.22 -15.26 19.69
CA GLU A 340 15.68 -15.26 19.92
C GLU A 340 16.04 -15.99 21.22
N ARG A 341 15.31 -15.74 22.32
CA ARG A 341 15.50 -16.50 23.57
C ARG A 341 15.23 -17.99 23.39
N GLN A 342 14.17 -18.36 22.66
CA GLN A 342 13.87 -19.77 22.37
C GLN A 342 14.95 -20.44 21.52
N ILE A 343 15.52 -19.72 20.55
CA ILE A 343 16.66 -20.19 19.75
C ILE A 343 17.86 -20.43 20.66
N GLN A 344 18.21 -19.47 21.53
CA GLN A 344 19.33 -19.63 22.48
C GLN A 344 19.13 -20.82 23.42
N GLU A 345 17.93 -21.00 23.97
CA GLU A 345 17.59 -22.17 24.80
C GLU A 345 17.73 -23.49 24.01
N SER A 346 17.33 -23.49 22.73
CA SER A 346 17.44 -24.65 21.85
C SER A 346 18.90 -24.97 21.48
N GLU A 347 19.73 -23.95 21.26
CA GLU A 347 21.16 -24.11 21.01
C GLU A 347 21.87 -24.67 22.23
N GLN A 348 21.60 -24.14 23.42
CA GLN A 348 22.12 -24.69 24.68
C GLN A 348 21.70 -26.16 24.85
N SER A 349 20.42 -26.47 24.62
CA SER A 349 19.92 -27.84 24.69
C SER A 349 20.64 -28.76 23.68
N LEU A 350 20.87 -28.28 22.46
CA LEU A 350 21.58 -29.03 21.42
C LEU A 350 23.03 -29.30 21.82
N THR A 351 23.73 -28.34 22.41
CA THR A 351 25.09 -28.57 22.93
C THR A 351 25.11 -29.61 24.06
N LEU A 352 24.12 -29.59 24.96
CA LEU A 352 23.99 -30.59 26.02
C LEU A 352 23.76 -31.99 25.43
N PHE A 353 22.84 -32.12 24.46
CA PHE A 353 22.58 -33.38 23.78
C PHE A 353 23.78 -33.89 22.99
N GLN A 354 24.56 -33.01 22.35
CA GLN A 354 25.80 -33.40 21.66
C GLN A 354 26.84 -33.93 22.65
N ASN A 355 26.98 -33.28 23.81
CA ASN A 355 27.88 -33.73 24.87
C ASN A 355 27.46 -35.08 25.44
N GLU A 356 26.16 -35.30 25.67
CA GLU A 356 25.62 -36.59 26.10
C GLU A 356 25.81 -37.68 25.03
N ASN A 357 25.55 -37.36 23.75
CA ASN A 357 25.78 -38.31 22.66
C ASN A 357 27.26 -38.71 22.58
N TYR A 358 28.17 -37.75 22.76
CA TYR A 358 29.60 -38.02 22.81
C TYR A 358 29.99 -38.93 24.00
N ARG A 359 29.42 -38.68 25.19
CA ARG A 359 29.59 -39.55 26.37
C ARG A 359 29.06 -40.96 26.11
N ASN A 360 27.86 -41.08 25.55
CA ASN A 360 27.24 -42.35 25.21
C ASN A 360 28.07 -43.13 24.18
N ARG A 361 28.58 -42.46 23.13
CA ARG A 361 29.49 -43.09 22.14
C ARG A 361 30.78 -43.60 22.77
N ARG A 362 31.32 -42.92 23.79
CA ARG A 362 32.48 -43.43 24.54
C ARG A 362 32.10 -44.65 25.38
N GLN A 363 30.95 -44.62 26.04
CA GLN A 363 30.46 -45.74 26.85
C GLN A 363 30.17 -46.97 25.99
N ILE A 364 29.55 -46.80 24.83
CA ILE A 364 29.32 -47.88 23.85
C ILE A 364 30.64 -48.49 23.41
N ARG A 365 31.65 -47.67 23.05
CA ARG A 365 32.98 -48.18 22.69
C ARG A 365 33.63 -48.97 23.83
N LYS A 366 33.49 -48.50 25.07
CA LYS A 366 33.99 -49.23 26.25
C LYS A 366 33.27 -50.57 26.42
N LEU A 367 31.94 -50.60 26.31
CA LEU A 367 31.16 -51.83 26.40
C LEU A 367 31.48 -52.81 25.27
N MET A 368 31.68 -52.34 24.04
CA MET A 368 32.12 -53.19 22.93
C MET A 368 33.50 -53.80 23.20
N SER A 369 34.47 -53.01 23.67
CA SER A 369 35.78 -53.55 24.03
C SER A 369 35.72 -54.58 25.18
N GLN A 370 34.80 -54.39 26.13
CA GLN A 370 34.55 -55.37 27.18
C GLN A 370 33.91 -56.65 26.64
N ALA A 371 32.94 -56.54 25.73
CA ALA A 371 32.30 -57.68 25.09
C ALA A 371 33.30 -58.51 24.28
N GLU A 372 34.16 -57.87 23.49
CA GLU A 372 35.25 -58.54 22.76
C GLU A 372 36.21 -59.26 23.71
N ALA A 373 36.58 -58.63 24.84
CA ALA A 373 37.41 -59.26 25.84
C ALA A 373 36.75 -60.51 26.46
N TYR A 374 35.45 -60.44 26.77
CA TYR A 374 34.69 -61.60 27.26
C TYR A 374 34.56 -62.71 26.21
N GLU A 375 34.38 -62.36 24.95
CA GLU A 375 34.29 -63.33 23.86
C GLU A 375 35.62 -64.05 23.65
N ASN A 376 36.74 -63.32 23.67
CA ASN A 376 38.08 -63.90 23.64
C ASN A 376 38.34 -64.81 24.86
N GLN A 377 37.90 -64.41 26.05
CA GLN A 377 38.01 -65.22 27.24
C GLN A 377 37.17 -66.51 27.14
N ARG A 378 35.97 -66.43 26.56
CA ARG A 378 35.12 -67.60 26.32
C ARG A 378 35.73 -68.55 25.29
N GLN A 379 36.33 -68.03 24.22
CA GLN A 379 37.08 -68.84 23.26
C GLN A 379 38.28 -69.53 23.92
N ALA A 380 38.99 -68.84 24.82
CA ALA A 380 40.09 -69.43 25.60
C ALA A 380 39.60 -70.53 26.57
N ILE A 381 38.42 -70.38 27.17
CA ILE A 381 37.80 -71.43 28.00
C ILE A 381 37.44 -72.64 27.14
N SER A 382 36.82 -72.42 25.98
CA SER A 382 36.44 -73.51 25.08
C SER A 382 37.65 -74.29 24.55
N SER A 383 38.77 -73.61 24.25
CA SER A 383 40.01 -74.30 23.87
C SER A 383 40.64 -75.06 25.05
N LEU A 384 40.53 -74.54 26.27
CA LEU A 384 40.92 -75.24 27.49
C LEU A 384 40.08 -76.51 27.70
N GLU A 385 38.75 -76.43 27.56
CA GLU A 385 37.85 -77.58 27.63
C GLU A 385 38.24 -78.65 26.60
N GLU A 386 38.51 -78.27 25.35
CA GLU A 386 38.95 -79.20 24.31
C GLU A 386 40.30 -79.88 24.68
N THR A 387 41.24 -79.13 25.28
CA THR A 387 42.50 -79.74 25.75
C THR A 387 42.29 -80.68 26.93
N VAL A 388 41.39 -80.37 27.86
CA VAL A 388 41.02 -81.25 28.98
C VAL A 388 40.39 -82.54 28.44
N ASP A 389 39.49 -82.45 27.47
CA ASP A 389 38.86 -83.61 26.84
C ASP A 389 39.89 -84.51 26.14
N ARG A 390 40.89 -83.92 25.46
CA ARG A 390 42.01 -84.67 24.88
C ARG A 390 42.85 -85.36 25.96
N PHE A 391 43.16 -84.68 27.06
CA PHE A 391 43.89 -85.29 28.18
C PHE A 391 43.10 -86.42 28.83
N ALA A 392 41.79 -86.25 28.99
CA ALA A 392 40.91 -87.31 29.51
C ALA A 392 40.88 -88.52 28.58
N ALA A 393 40.75 -88.31 27.27
CA ALA A 393 40.82 -89.39 26.28
C ALA A 393 42.19 -90.10 26.30
N GLN A 394 43.28 -89.34 26.41
CA GLN A 394 44.63 -89.90 26.52
C GLN A 394 44.84 -90.68 27.83
N ALA A 395 44.26 -90.21 28.94
CA ALA A 395 44.32 -90.92 30.22
C ALA A 395 43.55 -92.24 30.15
N ILE A 396 42.38 -92.27 29.51
CA ILE A 396 41.60 -93.50 29.29
C ILE A 396 42.39 -94.50 28.45
N THR A 397 43.01 -94.06 27.34
CA THR A 397 43.80 -94.97 26.50
C THR A 397 45.05 -95.48 27.22
N MET A 398 45.72 -94.63 28.01
CA MET A 398 46.82 -95.06 28.87
C MET A 398 46.37 -96.07 29.93
N GLN A 399 45.21 -95.87 30.56
CA GLN A 399 44.69 -96.78 31.57
C GLN A 399 44.27 -98.12 30.95
N GLN A 400 43.68 -98.11 29.74
CA GLN A 400 43.44 -99.33 28.97
C GLN A 400 44.75 -100.05 28.65
N ARG A 401 45.79 -99.31 28.22
CA ARG A 401 47.10 -99.90 27.94
C ARG A 401 47.78 -100.48 29.18
N ILE A 402 47.65 -99.82 30.33
CA ILE A 402 48.12 -100.35 31.62
C ILE A 402 47.36 -101.63 31.97
N SER A 403 46.04 -101.64 31.83
CA SER A 403 45.22 -102.84 32.10
C SER A 403 45.57 -104.00 31.16
N GLU A 404 45.86 -103.71 29.89
CA GLU A 404 46.38 -104.67 28.92
C GLU A 404 47.74 -105.20 29.35
N LEU A 405 48.67 -104.33 29.75
CA LEU A 405 50.00 -104.72 30.22
C LEU A 405 49.96 -105.52 31.53
N GLU A 406 49.06 -105.16 32.45
CA GLU A 406 48.79 -105.92 33.68
C GLU A 406 48.25 -107.31 33.34
N ARG A 407 47.34 -107.40 32.38
CA ARG A 407 46.83 -108.69 31.89
C ARG A 407 47.90 -109.51 31.18
N GLU A 408 48.71 -108.89 30.31
CA GLU A 408 49.85 -109.54 29.66
C GLU A 408 50.87 -110.05 30.69
N ARG A 409 51.09 -109.28 31.77
CA ARG A 409 51.94 -109.69 32.90
C ARG A 409 51.31 -110.89 33.64
N ASP A 410 50.04 -110.83 33.99
CA ASP A 410 49.34 -111.93 34.69
C ASP A 410 49.31 -113.20 33.82
N GLU A 411 49.13 -113.07 32.51
CA GLU A 411 49.21 -114.18 31.55
C GLU A 411 50.64 -114.74 31.45
N ALA A 412 51.67 -113.88 31.46
CA ALA A 412 53.06 -114.32 31.52
C ALA A 412 53.40 -115.02 32.83
N GLU A 413 52.89 -114.52 33.96
CA GLU A 413 53.06 -115.12 35.30
C GLU A 413 52.35 -116.49 35.38
N ALA A 414 51.13 -116.59 34.84
CA ALA A 414 50.40 -117.86 34.73
C ALA A 414 51.06 -118.86 33.77
N ASN A 415 51.65 -118.40 32.66
CA ASN A 415 52.39 -119.25 31.73
C ASN A 415 53.73 -119.73 32.32
N ALA A 416 54.42 -118.89 33.10
CA ALA A 416 55.60 -119.30 33.85
C ALA A 416 55.25 -120.41 34.86
N LEU A 417 54.15 -120.25 35.62
CA LEU A 417 53.63 -121.27 36.54
C LEU A 417 53.19 -122.56 35.84
N ARG A 418 52.72 -122.50 34.58
CA ARG A 418 52.45 -123.70 33.77
C ARG A 418 53.71 -124.39 33.25
N SER A 419 54.76 -123.63 32.90
CA SER A 419 56.04 -124.23 32.49
C SER A 419 56.82 -124.84 33.66
N GLU A 420 56.63 -124.36 34.90
CA GLU A 420 57.13 -125.01 36.11
C GLU A 420 56.34 -126.28 36.50
N GLY A 421 55.13 -126.49 35.93
CA GLY A 421 54.34 -127.71 36.11
C GLY A 421 54.59 -128.80 35.06
N ASP A 422 55.16 -128.45 33.91
CA ASP A 422 55.34 -129.36 32.75
C ASP A 422 56.79 -129.90 32.64
N THR A 423 57.57 -129.82 33.73
CA THR A 423 58.96 -130.32 33.83
C THR A 423 59.13 -131.45 34.84
N THR A 424 58.04 -132.13 35.23
CA THR A 424 58.05 -133.28 36.15
C THR A 424 57.20 -134.45 35.66
N GLU A 425 57.37 -134.88 34.40
CA GLU A 425 56.89 -136.19 33.92
C GLU A 425 57.68 -136.66 32.69
N GLU A 426 58.94 -137.08 32.88
CA GLU A 426 59.58 -138.15 32.10
C GLU A 426 60.87 -138.58 32.81
N GLU A 427 60.70 -139.37 33.87
CA GLU A 427 61.77 -140.15 34.50
C GLU A 427 61.37 -141.64 34.43
N HIS A 428 62.26 -142.43 33.83
CA HIS A 428 62.52 -143.85 34.05
C HIS A 428 61.43 -144.93 33.78
N ASP A 429 61.71 -145.75 32.76
CA ASP A 429 61.65 -147.23 32.82
C ASP A 429 62.69 -147.76 31.79
N ASP A 430 63.88 -148.19 32.21
CA ASP A 430 64.30 -149.48 32.80
C ASP A 430 64.69 -150.57 31.78
N GLU A 431 65.99 -150.87 31.86
CA GLU A 431 66.74 -152.09 31.57
C GLU A 431 66.00 -153.33 31.04
N ARG A 432 66.38 -153.77 29.83
CA ARG A 432 67.00 -155.08 29.57
C ARG A 432 67.65 -155.20 28.19
#